data_AF-A0A660RCV3-F1
#
_entry.id   AF-A0A660RCV3-F1
#
_cell.length_a   1.000
_cell.length_b   1.000
_cell.length_c   1.000
_cell.angle_alpha   90.00
_cell.angle_beta   90.00
_cell.angle_gamma   90.00
#
_symmetry.space_group_name_H-M   'P 1'
#
loop_
_entity.id
_entity.type
_entity.pdbx_description
1 polymer ?
#
loop_
_entity_poly.entity_id
_entity_poly.type
_entity_poly.pdbx_seq_one_letter_code
_entity_poly.pdbx_strand_id
1 'polypeptide(L)' 'MYQYEEIEGYVIIKPKGELDLSNAFNFKKQLLNDFLTKGKNKLIIDL' A
#
# COMPACT_ATOMS: atom_id res chain seq x y z
N MET A 1 -8.35 4.37 -0.91
CA MET A 1 -8.22 3.27 0.09
C MET A 1 -7.13 3.55 1.11
N TYR A 2 -6.05 4.24 0.76
CA TYR A 2 -4.95 4.51 1.68
C TYR A 2 -4.33 5.89 1.43
N GLN A 3 -3.58 6.39 2.39
CA GLN A 3 -2.58 7.45 2.23
C GLN A 3 -1.19 6.81 2.12
N TYR A 4 -0.24 7.51 1.48
CA TYR A 4 1.14 7.05 1.50
C TYR A 4 2.13 8.21 1.56
N GLU A 5 3.32 7.92 2.04
CA GLU A 5 4.49 8.81 2.04
C GLU A 5 5.74 8.01 1.64
N GLU A 6 6.74 8.70 1.08
CA GLU A 6 8.02 8.09 0.70
C GLU A 6 9.14 8.66 1.57
N ILE A 7 9.82 7.78 2.30
CA ILE A 7 10.91 8.15 3.22
C ILE A 7 12.08 7.22 2.96
N GLU A 8 13.24 7.77 2.57
CA GLU A 8 14.48 7.01 2.36
C GLU A 8 14.33 5.78 1.44
N GLY A 9 13.46 5.89 0.43
CA GLY A 9 13.18 4.80 -0.51
C GLY A 9 12.22 3.72 0.00
N TYR A 10 11.66 3.90 1.20
CA TYR A 10 10.51 3.15 1.69
C TYR A 10 9.22 3.86 1.32
N VAL A 11 8.22 3.09 0.94
CA VAL A 11 6.84 3.55 0.77
C VAL A 11 6.06 3.16 2.01
N ILE A 12 5.67 4.14 2.82
CA ILE A 12 4.84 3.93 4.01
C ILE A 12 3.39 4.12 3.59
N ILE A 13 2.56 3.10 3.81
CA ILE A 13 1.15 3.05 3.41
C ILE A 13 0.29 3.01 4.66
N LYS A 14 -0.67 3.93 4.74
CA LYS A 14 -1.64 4.07 5.82
C LYS A 14 -3.05 3.80 5.26
N PRO A 15 -3.59 2.58 5.41
CA PRO A 15 -4.96 2.28 5.01
C PRO A 15 -5.96 3.20 5.71
N LYS A 16 -7.02 3.58 5.01
CA LYS A 16 -8.12 4.37 5.59
C LYS A 16 -9.29 3.44 5.87
N GLY A 17 -9.62 3.29 7.14
CA GLY A 17 -10.70 2.42 7.59
C GLY A 17 -10.28 0.95 7.71
N GLU A 18 -11.27 0.08 7.89
CA GLU A 18 -11.05 -1.34 8.13
C GLU A 18 -10.53 -2.06 6.88
N LEU A 19 -9.56 -2.96 7.06
CA LEU A 19 -9.03 -3.85 6.03
C LEU A 19 -9.57 -5.26 6.30
N ASP A 20 -10.48 -5.72 5.45
CA ASP A 20 -11.19 -6.98 5.63
C ASP A 20 -11.25 -7.79 4.32
N LEU A 21 -11.92 -8.95 4.35
CA LEU A 21 -12.05 -9.81 3.18
C LEU A 21 -12.77 -9.14 1.99
N SER A 22 -13.61 -8.14 2.24
CA SER A 22 -14.33 -7.42 1.18
C SER A 22 -13.43 -6.49 0.37
N ASN A 23 -12.35 -5.99 0.98
CA ASN A 23 -11.49 -4.97 0.36
C ASN A 23 -10.01 -5.36 0.19
N ALA A 24 -9.54 -6.43 0.84
CA ALA A 24 -8.15 -6.87 0.81
C ALA A 24 -7.62 -7.14 -0.61
N PHE A 25 -8.44 -7.74 -1.48
CA PHE A 25 -8.04 -8.00 -2.86
C PHE A 25 -7.80 -6.70 -3.66
N ASN A 26 -8.71 -5.73 -3.51
CA ASN A 26 -8.61 -4.44 -4.17
C ASN A 26 -7.42 -3.64 -3.63
N PHE A 27 -7.19 -3.69 -2.32
CA PHE A 27 -6.03 -3.09 -1.68
C PHE A 27 -4.72 -3.66 -2.25
N LYS A 28 -4.58 -4.99 -2.29
CA LYS A 28 -3.42 -5.66 -2.90
C LYS A 28 -3.20 -5.22 -4.35
N LYS A 29 -4.27 -5.21 -5.17
CA LYS A 29 -4.18 -4.85 -6.59
C LYS A 29 -3.71 -3.41 -6.79
N GLN A 30 -4.15 -2.49 -5.93
CA GLN A 30 -3.69 -1.10 -5.96
C GLN A 30 -2.20 -1.03 -5.59
N LEU A 31 -1.77 -1.61 -4.48
CA LEU A 31 -0.35 -1.58 -4.08
C LEU A 31 0.58 -2.17 -5.14
N LEU A 32 0.13 -3.25 -5.80
CA LEU A 32 0.87 -3.87 -6.90
C LEU A 32 1.09 -2.87 -8.05
N ASN A 33 0.01 -2.23 -8.52
CA ASN A 33 0.06 -1.31 -9.65
C ASN A 33 0.73 0.03 -9.32
N ASP A 34 0.55 0.51 -8.10
CA ASP A 34 1.00 1.83 -7.69
C ASP A 34 2.49 1.84 -7.35
N PHE A 35 3.03 0.73 -6.83
CA PHE A 35 4.40 0.66 -6.31
C PHE A 35 5.21 -0.52 -6.86
N LEU A 36 4.75 -1.75 -6.66
CA LEU A 36 5.58 -2.95 -6.91
C LEU A 36 5.96 -3.10 -8.39
N THR A 37 5.04 -2.89 -9.32
CA THR A 37 5.32 -2.94 -10.77
C THR A 37 6.25 -1.83 -11.25
N LYS A 38 6.39 -0.76 -10.46
CA LYS A 38 7.30 0.37 -10.72
C LYS A 38 8.66 0.18 -10.03
N GLY A 39 8.93 -1.00 -9.48
CA GLY A 39 10.19 -1.33 -8.81
C GLY A 39 10.28 -0.86 -7.35
N LYS A 40 9.23 -0.26 -6.79
CA LYS A 40 9.19 0.14 -5.38
C LYS A 40 8.85 -1.07 -4.52
N ASN A 41 9.89 -1.81 -4.12
CA ASN A 41 9.77 -3.09 -3.41
C ASN A 41 9.93 -3.00 -1.88
N LYS A 42 10.18 -1.81 -1.33
CA LYS A 42 10.27 -1.54 0.11
C LYS A 42 8.99 -0.88 0.61
N LEU A 43 8.06 -1.68 1.12
CA LEU A 43 6.75 -1.22 1.58
C LEU A 43 6.63 -1.44 3.09
N ILE A 44 6.15 -0.43 3.80
CA ILE A 44 5.74 -0.50 5.20
C ILE A 44 4.24 -0.25 5.24
N ILE A 45 3.47 -1.17 5.82
CA ILE A 45 2.03 -0.99 6.02
C ILE A 45 1.82 -0.63 7.48
N ASP A 46 1.34 0.58 7.71
CA ASP A 46 1.01 1.16 9.01
C ASP A 46 -0.51 0.99 9.24
N LEU A 47 -0.88 0.09 10.13
CA LEU A 47 -2.25 -0.40 10.36
C LEU A 47 -2.97 0.33 11.50
#